data_AF-A0A849Y5T8-F1
#
_entry.id   AF-A0A849Y5T8-F1
#
_cell.length_a   1.000
_cell.length_b   1.000
_cell.length_c   1.000
_cell.angle_alpha   90.00
_cell.angle_beta   90.00
_cell.angle_gamma   90.00
#
_symmetry.space_group_name_H-M   'P 1'
#
loop_
_entity.id
_entity.type
_entity.pdbx_description
1 polymer ?
#
loop_
_entity_poly.entity_id
_entity_poly.type
_entity_poly.pdbx_seq_one_letter_code
_entity_poly.pdbx_strand_id
1 'polypeptide(L)'
;LGLAGSRFANATGQTAKNHRMTAGDVAKLAGILLQRHPERYRVFGELAFRYGGRSYANRNLLLGSYVGADGIKTGMTAAGGYGMAASAVRDGKRLILVINGLASEEERAAEARRLLDWGFARLSR
;
A
#
# COMPACT_ATOMS: atom_id res chain seq x y z
N LEU A 1 14.05 -2.03 -12.56
CA LEU A 1 13.45 -1.83 -11.22
C LEU A 1 14.25 -2.52 -10.10
N GLY A 2 14.99 -3.61 -10.39
CA GLY A 2 15.83 -4.28 -9.41
C GLY A 2 15.03 -4.95 -8.29
N LEU A 3 13.94 -5.61 -8.66
CA LEU A 3 12.99 -6.31 -7.77
C LEU A 3 13.32 -7.81 -7.74
N ALA A 4 14.49 -8.17 -7.20
CA ALA A 4 15.08 -9.50 -7.40
C ALA A 4 14.32 -10.64 -6.70
N GLY A 5 13.54 -10.34 -5.66
CA GLY A 5 12.71 -11.33 -4.96
C GLY A 5 11.35 -11.58 -5.62
N SER A 6 10.98 -10.78 -6.63
CA SER A 6 9.63 -10.76 -7.19
C SER A 6 9.56 -11.31 -8.61
N ARG A 7 8.47 -12.01 -8.92
CA ARG A 7 8.12 -12.50 -10.25
C ARG A 7 6.62 -12.34 -10.47
N PHE A 8 6.25 -11.60 -11.51
CA PHE A 8 4.86 -11.36 -11.87
C PHE A 8 4.44 -12.34 -12.97
N ALA A 9 3.40 -13.13 -12.73
CA ALA A 9 2.89 -14.08 -13.72
C ALA A 9 1.67 -13.55 -14.49
N ASN A 10 1.01 -12.50 -13.98
CA ASN A 10 -0.16 -11.86 -14.59
C ASN A 10 -0.29 -10.41 -14.10
N ALA A 11 -1.17 -9.65 -14.75
CA ALA A 11 -1.44 -8.24 -14.42
C ALA A 11 -2.51 -8.04 -13.33
N THR A 12 -3.29 -9.07 -13.01
CA THR A 12 -4.43 -8.97 -12.07
C THR A 12 -4.02 -9.16 -10.61
N GLY A 13 -2.87 -9.79 -10.36
CA GLY A 13 -2.43 -10.17 -9.02
C GLY A 13 -3.12 -11.43 -8.47
N GLN A 14 -3.97 -12.09 -9.26
CA GLN A 14 -4.57 -13.37 -8.86
C GLN A 14 -3.49 -14.46 -8.76
N THR A 15 -3.71 -15.42 -7.86
CA THR A 15 -2.81 -16.56 -7.64
C THR A 15 -2.50 -17.26 -8.96
N ALA A 16 -1.22 -17.35 -9.27
CA ALA A 16 -0.73 -18.06 -10.45
C ALA A 16 0.61 -18.72 -10.14
N LYS A 17 0.92 -19.80 -10.86
CA LYS A 17 2.18 -20.52 -10.70
C LYS A 17 3.36 -19.55 -10.85
N ASN A 18 4.26 -19.57 -9.86
CA ASN A 18 5.45 -18.71 -9.80
C ASN A 18 5.15 -17.20 -9.77
N HIS A 19 3.93 -16.77 -9.41
CA HIS A 19 3.63 -15.38 -9.05
C HIS A 19 4.05 -15.16 -7.59
N ARG A 20 4.98 -14.24 -7.34
CA ARG A 20 5.43 -13.91 -5.98
C ARG A 20 5.99 -12.49 -5.91
N MET A 21 5.95 -11.91 -4.73
CA MET A 21 6.58 -10.63 -4.42
C MET A 21 7.18 -10.68 -3.02
N THR A 22 8.11 -9.77 -2.73
CA THR A 22 8.61 -9.55 -1.36
C THR A 22 8.18 -8.18 -0.86
N ALA A 23 8.03 -8.02 0.46
CA ALA A 23 7.69 -6.72 1.04
C ALA A 23 8.71 -5.63 0.67
N GLY A 24 10.01 -5.98 0.68
CA GLY A 24 11.09 -5.08 0.30
C GLY A 24 11.02 -4.63 -1.16
N ASP A 25 10.72 -5.54 -2.09
CA ASP A 25 10.55 -5.17 -3.51
C ASP A 25 9.33 -4.29 -3.73
N VAL A 26 8.21 -4.55 -3.05
CA VAL A 26 7.01 -3.71 -3.15
C VAL A 26 7.28 -2.32 -2.58
N ALA A 27 8.02 -2.21 -1.47
CA ALA A 27 8.42 -0.91 -0.91
C ALA A 27 9.32 -0.13 -1.87
N LYS A 28 10.27 -0.82 -2.53
CA LYS A 28 11.11 -0.24 -3.57
C LYS A 28 10.30 0.22 -4.78
N LEU A 29 9.35 -0.60 -5.24
CA LEU A 29 8.46 -0.26 -6.34
C LEU A 29 7.60 0.98 -6.01
N ALA A 30 7.06 1.05 -4.80
CA ALA A 30 6.32 2.21 -4.30
C ALA A 30 7.18 3.48 -4.31
N GLY A 31 8.43 3.40 -3.85
CA GLY A 31 9.38 4.53 -3.91
C GLY A 31 9.66 4.97 -5.35
N ILE A 32 9.84 4.02 -6.28
CA ILE A 32 10.04 4.33 -7.70
C ILE A 32 8.80 4.98 -8.31
N LEU A 33 7.60 4.50 -7.99
CA LEU A 33 6.33 5.06 -8.46
C LEU A 33 6.17 6.52 -8.03
N LEU A 34 6.44 6.82 -6.76
CA LEU A 34 6.42 8.18 -6.22
C LEU A 34 7.42 9.11 -6.92
N GLN A 35 8.64 8.63 -7.18
CA GLN A 35 9.69 9.44 -7.78
C GLN A 35 9.50 9.68 -9.28
N ARG A 36 9.06 8.65 -10.02
CA ARG A 36 9.03 8.68 -11.49
C ARG A 36 7.67 9.02 -12.08
N HIS A 37 6.59 8.80 -11.33
CA HIS A 37 5.22 9.00 -11.79
C HIS A 37 4.34 9.68 -10.72
N PRO A 38 4.77 10.82 -10.13
CA PRO A 38 4.03 11.50 -9.07
C PRO A 38 2.61 11.92 -9.48
N GLU A 39 2.40 12.21 -10.76
CA GLU A 39 1.08 12.53 -11.33
C GLU A 39 0.13 11.33 -11.27
N ARG A 40 0.63 10.13 -11.57
CA ARG A 40 -0.15 8.89 -11.48
C ARG A 40 -0.33 8.44 -10.05
N TYR A 41 0.62 8.74 -9.17
CA TYR A 41 0.54 8.37 -7.77
C TYR A 41 -0.70 8.98 -7.07
N ARG A 42 -1.11 10.20 -7.45
CA ARG A 42 -2.24 10.91 -6.81
C ARG A 42 -3.53 10.09 -6.78
N VAL A 43 -3.77 9.25 -7.77
CA VAL A 43 -4.99 8.42 -7.86
C VAL A 43 -5.15 7.47 -6.67
N PHE A 44 -4.06 7.10 -5.99
CA PHE A 44 -4.13 6.20 -4.84
C PHE A 44 -4.68 6.88 -3.58
N GLY A 45 -4.66 8.21 -3.52
CA GLY A 45 -5.22 9.00 -2.42
C GLY A 45 -6.71 9.31 -2.57
N GLU A 46 -7.30 9.04 -3.73
CA GLU A 46 -8.72 9.27 -3.97
C GLU A 46 -9.58 8.37 -3.08
N LEU A 47 -10.58 8.96 -2.39
CA LEU A 47 -11.46 8.23 -1.46
C LEU A 47 -12.47 7.35 -2.19
N ALA A 48 -12.86 7.73 -3.41
CA ALA A 48 -13.79 6.97 -4.22
C ALA A 48 -13.58 7.24 -5.71
N PHE A 49 -14.01 6.28 -6.54
CA PHE A 49 -14.01 6.39 -7.99
C PHE A 49 -15.41 6.09 -8.53
N ARG A 50 -15.86 6.84 -9.55
CA ARG A 50 -17.18 6.65 -10.19
C ARG A 50 -17.02 6.04 -11.57
N TYR A 51 -17.75 4.96 -11.83
CA TYR A 51 -17.76 4.29 -13.12
C TYR A 51 -19.09 3.58 -13.36
N GLY A 52 -19.64 3.67 -14.58
CA GLY A 52 -20.90 3.02 -14.94
C GLY A 52 -22.08 3.39 -14.03
N GLY A 53 -22.15 4.65 -13.59
CA GLY A 53 -23.19 5.12 -12.67
C GLY A 53 -23.03 4.69 -11.20
N ARG A 54 -22.01 3.87 -10.88
CA ARG A 54 -21.73 3.40 -9.52
C ARG A 54 -20.50 4.09 -8.91
N SER A 55 -20.52 4.29 -7.59
CA SER A 55 -19.37 4.75 -6.82
C SER A 55 -18.68 3.56 -6.14
N TYR A 56 -17.35 3.55 -6.17
CA TYR A 56 -16.49 2.52 -5.58
C TYR A 56 -15.58 3.19 -4.56
N ALA A 57 -15.76 2.86 -3.28
CA ALA A 57 -14.89 3.36 -2.22
C ALA A 57 -13.49 2.74 -2.30
N ASN A 58 -12.48 3.53 -1.95
CA ASN A 58 -11.13 3.04 -1.77
C ASN A 58 -11.09 2.11 -0.55
N ARG A 59 -10.49 0.93 -0.72
CA ARG A 59 -10.38 -0.08 0.36
C ARG A 59 -9.27 0.23 1.35
N ASN A 60 -8.45 1.25 1.10
CA ASN A 60 -7.43 1.70 2.04
C ASN A 60 -8.08 2.50 3.17
N LEU A 61 -8.40 1.83 4.27
CA LEU A 61 -9.04 2.43 5.44
C LEU A 61 -8.21 3.52 6.13
N LEU A 62 -6.92 3.69 5.79
CA LEU A 62 -6.10 4.79 6.32
C LEU A 62 -6.44 6.14 5.67
N LEU A 63 -6.98 6.15 4.45
CA LEU A 63 -7.32 7.38 3.77
C LEU A 63 -8.44 8.11 4.51
N GLY A 64 -8.25 9.41 4.76
CA GLY A 64 -9.18 10.25 5.52
C GLY A 64 -9.21 10.00 7.02
N SER A 65 -8.55 8.95 7.54
CA SER A 65 -8.60 8.59 8.96
C SER A 65 -7.22 8.53 9.63
N TYR A 66 -6.12 8.51 8.87
CA TYR A 66 -4.76 8.57 9.39
C TYR A 66 -4.07 9.82 8.86
N VAL A 67 -3.52 10.64 9.76
CA VAL A 67 -2.87 11.91 9.41
C VAL A 67 -1.74 11.68 8.41
N GLY A 68 -1.88 12.32 7.25
CA GLY A 68 -0.89 12.29 6.19
C GLY A 68 -1.00 11.12 5.22
N ALA A 69 -1.93 10.17 5.40
CA ALA A 69 -2.08 9.02 4.51
C ALA A 69 -2.51 9.44 3.10
N ASP A 70 -1.80 8.96 2.08
CA ASP A 70 -2.04 9.31 0.68
C ASP A 70 -1.93 8.12 -0.30
N GLY A 71 -1.85 6.90 0.21
CA GLY A 71 -1.74 5.70 -0.60
C GLY A 71 -1.42 4.44 0.20
N ILE A 72 -1.11 3.30 -0.42
CA ILE A 72 -1.09 3.09 -1.89
C ILE A 72 -2.16 2.08 -2.27
N LYS A 73 -2.03 0.83 -1.82
CA LYS A 73 -2.93 -0.24 -2.26
C LYS A 73 -3.06 -1.34 -1.23
N THR A 74 -4.28 -1.83 -1.07
CA THR A 74 -4.61 -3.03 -0.29
C THR A 74 -4.68 -4.28 -1.17
N GLY A 75 -4.42 -5.45 -0.59
CA GLY A 75 -4.52 -6.73 -1.25
C GLY A 75 -5.03 -7.81 -0.31
N MET A 76 -5.64 -8.84 -0.87
CA MET A 76 -5.98 -10.07 -0.17
C MET A 76 -5.97 -11.23 -1.16
N THR A 77 -5.35 -12.33 -0.76
CA THR A 77 -5.53 -13.64 -1.41
C THR A 77 -5.68 -14.69 -0.32
N ALA A 78 -6.40 -15.79 -0.61
CA ALA A 78 -6.55 -16.88 0.35
C ALA A 78 -5.18 -17.44 0.84
N ALA A 79 -4.18 -17.47 -0.04
CA ALA A 79 -2.84 -17.94 0.29
C ALA A 79 -1.96 -16.91 1.00
N GLY A 80 -2.23 -15.61 0.81
CA GLY A 80 -1.38 -14.51 1.29
C GLY A 80 -1.94 -13.73 2.47
N GLY A 81 -3.17 -14.00 2.89
CA GLY A 81 -3.87 -13.21 3.89
C GLY A 81 -4.14 -11.77 3.43
N TYR A 82 -4.39 -10.89 4.39
CA TYR A 82 -4.59 -9.45 4.16
C TYR A 82 -3.26 -8.72 4.20
N GLY A 83 -3.06 -7.79 3.26
CA GLY A 83 -1.86 -6.96 3.19
C GLY A 83 -2.10 -5.62 2.54
N MET A 84 -1.12 -4.73 2.67
CA MET A 84 -1.12 -3.43 2.00
C MET A 84 0.29 -2.87 1.82
N ALA A 85 0.42 -2.04 0.78
CA ALA A 85 1.41 -0.98 0.73
C ALA A 85 0.73 0.33 1.14
N ALA A 86 1.18 0.95 2.21
CA ALA A 86 0.71 2.22 2.74
C ALA A 86 1.75 3.31 2.54
N SER A 87 1.30 4.55 2.48
CA SER A 87 2.18 5.71 2.46
C SER A 87 1.54 6.87 3.22
N ALA A 88 2.37 7.60 3.97
CA ALA A 88 1.96 8.79 4.67
C ALA A 88 3.07 9.86 4.70
N VAL A 89 2.67 11.12 4.81
CA VAL A 89 3.58 12.28 4.96
C VAL A 89 3.25 13.04 6.23
N ARG A 90 4.26 13.30 7.07
CA ARG A 90 4.17 14.16 8.25
C ARG A 90 5.42 15.04 8.32
N ASP A 91 5.25 16.33 8.56
CA ASP A 91 6.35 17.30 8.70
C ASP A 91 7.39 17.24 7.58
N GLY A 92 6.91 17.11 6.32
CA GLY A 92 7.77 17.00 5.13
C GLY A 92 8.48 15.65 4.96
N LYS A 93 8.35 14.71 5.90
CA LYS A 93 8.92 13.36 5.83
C LYS A 93 7.88 12.36 5.35
N ARG A 94 8.27 11.48 4.42
CA ARG A 94 7.42 10.41 3.88
C ARG A 94 7.85 9.05 4.40
N LEU A 95 6.89 8.24 4.82
CA LEU A 95 7.08 6.81 5.07
C LEU A 95 6.28 5.97 4.08
N ILE A 96 6.87 4.86 3.67
CA ILE A 96 6.23 3.78 2.92
C ILE A 96 6.29 2.55 3.80
N LEU A 97 5.15 1.92 4.03
CA LEU A 97 5.01 0.70 4.81
C LEU A 97 4.47 -0.41 3.92
N VAL A 98 5.05 -1.61 3.99
CA VAL A 98 4.53 -2.80 3.33
C VAL A 98 4.40 -3.92 4.33
N ILE A 99 3.22 -4.52 4.40
CA ILE A 99 2.80 -5.50 5.40
C ILE A 99 1.84 -6.49 4.74
N ASN A 100 1.97 -7.78 5.06
CA ASN A 100 1.16 -8.85 4.49
C ASN A 100 1.01 -10.00 5.49
N GLY A 101 0.00 -10.86 5.30
CA GLY A 101 -0.20 -12.06 6.11
C GLY A 101 -1.13 -11.87 7.31
N LEU A 102 -1.95 -10.82 7.33
CA LEU A 102 -2.88 -10.54 8.43
C LEU A 102 -4.20 -11.27 8.24
N ALA A 103 -4.96 -11.40 9.33
CA ALA A 103 -6.20 -12.15 9.38
C ALA A 103 -7.42 -11.38 8.86
N SER A 104 -7.43 -10.04 8.96
CA SER A 104 -8.58 -9.24 8.52
C SER A 104 -8.21 -7.86 7.94
N GLU A 105 -9.21 -7.19 7.37
CA GLU A 105 -9.10 -5.81 6.90
C GLU A 105 -8.88 -4.81 8.04
N GLU A 106 -9.54 -5.04 9.18
CA GLU A 106 -9.44 -4.23 10.40
C GLU A 106 -8.05 -4.38 11.01
N GLU A 107 -7.55 -5.62 11.15
CA GLU A 107 -6.20 -5.88 11.64
C GLU A 107 -5.15 -5.23 10.72
N ARG A 108 -5.34 -5.31 9.39
CA ARG A 108 -4.51 -4.61 8.42
C ARG A 108 -4.45 -3.11 8.65
N ALA A 109 -5.58 -2.47 8.89
CA ALA A 109 -5.60 -1.05 9.16
C ALA A 109 -4.94 -0.73 10.51
N ALA A 110 -5.22 -1.51 11.57
CA ALA A 110 -4.67 -1.29 12.90
C ALA A 110 -3.14 -1.43 12.93
N GLU A 111 -2.61 -2.52 12.38
CA GLU A 111 -1.16 -2.76 12.33
C GLU A 111 -0.44 -1.74 11.45
N ALA A 112 -1.07 -1.31 10.36
CA ALA A 112 -0.49 -0.28 9.51
C ALA A 112 -0.36 1.07 10.23
N ARG A 113 -1.37 1.48 11.02
CA ARG A 113 -1.28 2.69 11.86
C ARG A 113 -0.17 2.57 12.88
N ARG A 114 -0.14 1.46 13.62
CA ARG A 114 0.85 1.19 14.67
C ARG A 114 2.28 1.28 14.14
N LEU A 115 2.56 0.67 12.99
CA LEU A 115 3.90 0.67 12.39
C LEU A 115 4.28 2.03 11.79
N LEU A 116 3.34 2.74 11.18
CA LEU A 116 3.60 4.10 10.68
C LEU A 116 3.88 5.07 11.84
N ASP A 117 3.12 5.00 12.94
CA ASP A 117 3.35 5.82 14.12
C ASP A 117 4.70 5.53 14.76
N TRP A 118 5.06 4.24 14.88
CA TRP A 118 6.40 3.83 15.32
C TRP A 118 7.50 4.39 14.40
N GLY A 119 7.32 4.30 13.09
CA GLY A 119 8.28 4.81 12.11
C GLY A 119 8.47 6.32 12.21
N PHE A 120 7.37 7.09 12.29
CA PHE A 120 7.45 8.55 12.42
C PHE A 120 8.08 8.98 13.74
N ALA A 121 7.73 8.33 14.85
CA ALA A 121 8.36 8.60 16.15
C ALA A 121 9.88 8.39 16.13
N ARG A 122 10.39 7.48 15.28
CA ARG A 122 11.83 7.26 15.12
C ARG A 122 12.53 8.31 14.24
N LEU A 123 11.80 8.91 13.31
CA LEU A 123 12.31 9.97 12.42
C LEU A 123 12.31 11.36 13.07
N SER A 124 11.52 11.58 14.11
CA SER A 124 11.45 12.85 14.85
C SER A 124 12.51 12.99 15.97
N ARG A 125 13.37 11.99 16.12
CA ARG A 125 14.60 12.05 16.92
C ARG A 125 15.77 12.45 16.03
#